data_AF-A0A972C432-F1
#
_entry.id   AF-A0A972C432-F1
#
_cell.length_a   1.000
_cell.length_b   1.000
_cell.length_c   1.000
_cell.angle_alpha   90.00
_cell.angle_beta   90.00
_cell.angle_gamma   90.00
#
_symmetry.space_group_name_H-M   'P 1'
#
loop_
_entity.id
_entity.type
_entity.pdbx_description
1 polymer ?
#
loop_
_entity_poly.entity_id
_entity_poly.type
_entity_poly.pdbx_seq_one_letter_code
_entity_poly.pdbx_strand_id
1 'polypeptide(L)'
;MDFPDRFDVIVVGGGHAGTEAALAAARMGVRTLLLSHNVETLGQMSCNPAIGGIGKSHLVKEIDALGGAMARATDRAGIQFRVLNSRKGPAVRATRAQADRVLYKAAIRYMLENQPNLWIFQQACDDLIVEQDQVRGVVTQMGLRFLADNVVLTAGTFLGGQIHIGLDNYSGGRAGDPPAIALAHRLRELPLRVDRLKTGTPPRIDGRSVDFSKMIAQPGDTPIPVMSFLGSADEHPEQVNCWITHTNERTHEIIRNNLDRSPMYTGVIEGVGPRYCPSIEDKI
;
A
#
# COMPACT_ATOMS: atom_id res chain seq x y z
N MET A 1 -5.49 -23.40 -20.62
CA MET A 1 -4.32 -24.31 -20.46
C MET A 1 -3.96 -24.27 -18.99
N ASP A 2 -3.65 -25.42 -18.40
CA ASP A 2 -3.35 -25.51 -16.98
C ASP A 2 -1.83 -25.48 -16.79
N PHE A 3 -1.36 -24.70 -15.82
CA PHE A 3 0.04 -24.76 -15.39
C PHE A 3 0.30 -26.16 -14.80
N PRO A 4 1.44 -26.81 -15.13
CA PRO A 4 1.65 -28.21 -14.77
C PRO A 4 1.71 -28.45 -13.26
N ASP A 5 2.18 -27.46 -12.50
CA ASP A 5 2.24 -27.53 -11.04
C ASP A 5 0.97 -26.99 -10.37
N ARG A 6 0.57 -27.68 -9.31
CA ARG A 6 -0.42 -27.19 -8.34
C ARG A 6 0.27 -26.44 -7.21
N PHE A 7 -0.39 -25.40 -6.71
CA PHE A 7 0.01 -24.64 -5.53
C PHE A 7 -0.94 -24.92 -4.37
N ASP A 8 -0.47 -24.75 -3.14
CA ASP A 8 -1.31 -24.86 -1.95
C ASP A 8 -2.06 -23.56 -1.67
N VAL A 9 -1.38 -22.43 -1.92
CA VAL A 9 -1.89 -21.07 -1.75
C VAL A 9 -1.54 -20.21 -2.95
N ILE A 10 -2.52 -19.49 -3.49
CA ILE A 10 -2.30 -18.43 -4.48
C ILE A 10 -2.63 -17.08 -3.84
N VAL A 11 -1.69 -16.14 -3.89
CA VAL A 11 -1.89 -14.76 -3.46
C VAL A 11 -2.00 -13.88 -4.69
N VAL A 12 -3.11 -13.15 -4.83
CA VAL A 12 -3.35 -12.23 -5.94
C VAL A 12 -3.11 -10.80 -5.48
N GLY A 13 -2.10 -10.16 -6.05
CA GLY A 13 -1.70 -8.78 -5.79
C GLY A 13 -0.44 -8.67 -4.94
N GLY A 14 0.62 -8.07 -5.48
CA GLY A 14 1.89 -7.85 -4.78
C GLY A 14 1.95 -6.60 -3.88
N GLY A 15 0.81 -6.18 -3.33
CA GLY A 15 0.75 -5.03 -2.42
C GLY A 15 1.27 -5.37 -1.00
N HIS A 16 1.11 -4.44 -0.06
CA HIS A 16 1.54 -4.64 1.34
C HIS A 16 0.89 -5.88 1.96
N ALA A 17 -0.43 -6.06 1.79
CA ALA A 17 -1.14 -7.23 2.31
C ALA A 17 -0.71 -8.53 1.62
N GLY A 18 -0.60 -8.53 0.28
CA GLY A 18 -0.20 -9.71 -0.47
C GLY A 18 1.25 -10.12 -0.22
N THR A 19 2.13 -9.16 0.05
CA THR A 19 3.52 -9.43 0.49
C THR A 19 3.53 -10.24 1.78
N GLU A 20 2.85 -9.77 2.82
CA GLU A 20 2.82 -10.48 4.11
C GLU A 20 2.10 -11.83 3.99
N ALA A 21 1.00 -11.91 3.23
CA ALA A 21 0.29 -13.18 3.00
C ALA A 21 1.15 -14.21 2.27
N ALA A 22 1.86 -13.80 1.21
CA ALA A 22 2.71 -14.68 0.44
C ALA A 22 3.92 -15.17 1.25
N LEU A 23 4.57 -14.27 2.00
CA LEU A 23 5.68 -14.63 2.87
C LEU A 23 5.23 -15.54 4.01
N ALA A 24 4.10 -15.26 4.65
CA ALA A 24 3.57 -16.08 5.73
C ALA A 24 3.29 -17.51 5.24
N ALA A 25 2.54 -17.67 4.14
CA ALA A 25 2.23 -18.98 3.57
C ALA A 25 3.52 -19.74 3.18
N ALA A 26 4.43 -19.11 2.45
CA ALA A 26 5.67 -19.77 2.02
C ALA A 26 6.57 -20.18 3.20
N ARG A 27 6.63 -19.37 4.27
CA ARG A 27 7.39 -19.67 5.50
C ARG A 27 6.78 -20.78 6.33
N MET A 28 5.48 -21.03 6.20
CA MET A 28 4.83 -22.22 6.77
C MET A 28 5.15 -23.50 6.01
N GLY A 29 5.90 -23.43 4.91
CA GLY A 29 6.41 -24.60 4.17
C GLY A 29 5.52 -25.05 3.00
N VAL A 30 4.48 -24.29 2.66
CA VAL A 30 3.55 -24.64 1.57
C VAL A 30 3.90 -23.96 0.27
N ARG A 31 3.59 -24.59 -0.87
CA ARG A 31 3.86 -24.07 -2.20
C ARG A 31 2.97 -22.87 -2.48
N THR A 32 3.57 -21.69 -2.56
CA THR A 32 2.84 -20.43 -2.66
C THR A 32 3.12 -19.73 -3.98
N LEU A 33 2.08 -19.32 -4.70
CA LEU A 33 2.20 -18.47 -5.89
C LEU A 33 1.78 -17.04 -5.58
N LEU A 34 2.63 -16.06 -5.83
CA LEU A 34 2.28 -14.65 -5.84
C LEU A 34 2.08 -14.18 -7.29
N LEU A 35 0.82 -13.89 -7.63
CA LEU A 35 0.45 -13.26 -8.90
C LEU A 35 0.42 -11.74 -8.75
N SER A 36 1.14 -11.04 -9.62
CA SER A 36 1.12 -9.58 -9.68
C SER A 36 1.08 -9.09 -11.12
N HIS A 37 0.38 -7.98 -11.38
CA HIS A 37 0.37 -7.34 -12.70
C HIS A 37 1.78 -6.90 -13.11
N ASN A 38 2.57 -6.46 -12.14
CA ASN A 38 3.92 -5.98 -12.35
C ASN A 38 4.80 -6.35 -11.15
N VAL A 39 5.93 -7.01 -11.41
CA VAL A 39 6.91 -7.39 -10.38
C VAL A 39 7.74 -6.18 -9.94
N GLU A 40 7.85 -5.16 -10.80
CA GLU A 40 8.53 -3.90 -10.48
C GLU A 40 7.77 -3.04 -9.45
N THR A 41 6.52 -3.38 -9.12
CA THR A 41 5.68 -2.64 -8.17
C THR A 41 5.42 -3.39 -6.86
N LEU A 42 6.08 -4.52 -6.63
CA LEU A 42 6.02 -5.25 -5.36
C LEU A 42 6.45 -4.35 -4.20
N GLY A 43 5.59 -4.23 -3.18
CA GLY A 43 5.86 -3.36 -2.03
C GLY A 43 5.79 -1.85 -2.31
N GLN A 44 5.24 -1.42 -3.45
CA GLN A 44 5.17 0.00 -3.79
C GLN A 44 4.27 0.82 -2.83
N MET A 45 4.83 1.90 -2.28
CA MET A 45 4.12 2.90 -1.48
C MET A 45 3.44 3.96 -2.35
N SER A 46 2.14 3.81 -2.57
CA SER A 46 1.38 4.73 -3.46
C SER A 46 1.02 6.08 -2.81
N CYS A 47 0.84 6.10 -1.49
CA CYS A 47 0.33 7.28 -0.78
C CYS A 47 1.42 8.03 0.00
N ASN A 48 1.56 7.84 1.30
CA ASN A 48 2.58 8.51 2.11
C ASN A 48 3.88 7.69 2.09
N PRO A 49 5.08 8.29 1.88
CA PRO A 49 6.36 7.58 2.04
C PRO A 49 6.70 7.35 3.52
N ALA A 50 5.82 6.69 4.28
CA ALA A 50 5.99 6.50 5.72
C ALA A 50 5.35 5.22 6.25
N ILE A 51 6.01 4.60 7.22
CA ILE A 51 5.51 3.45 7.99
C ILE A 51 5.39 3.82 9.47
N GLY A 52 4.39 3.24 10.14
CA GLY A 52 4.12 3.48 11.55
C GLY A 52 3.36 4.78 11.82
N GLY A 53 3.61 5.36 12.99
CA GLY A 53 2.79 6.41 13.60
C GLY A 53 1.75 5.87 14.57
N ILE A 54 0.92 6.74 15.14
CA ILE A 54 -0.07 6.37 16.16
C ILE A 54 -1.00 5.28 15.61
N GLY A 55 -1.21 4.21 16.41
CA GLY A 55 -1.93 3.00 16.02
C GLY A 55 -1.12 2.11 15.07
N LYS A 56 -0.68 2.65 13.93
CA LYS A 56 0.04 1.92 12.88
C LYS A 56 1.34 1.27 13.35
N SER A 57 2.11 1.95 14.21
CA SER A 57 3.36 1.41 14.75
C SER A 57 3.16 0.12 15.55
N HIS A 58 2.04 0.00 16.26
CA HIS A 58 1.74 -1.18 17.06
C HIS A 58 1.47 -2.36 16.13
N LEU A 59 0.64 -2.15 15.10
CA LEU A 59 0.39 -3.16 14.07
C LEU A 59 1.68 -3.58 13.34
N VAL A 60 2.57 -2.63 13.02
CA VAL A 60 3.86 -2.96 12.39
C VAL A 60 4.73 -3.82 13.32
N LYS A 61 4.79 -3.48 14.62
CA LYS A 61 5.53 -4.27 15.62
C LYS A 61 4.90 -5.65 15.83
N GLU A 62 3.57 -5.77 15.81
CA GLU A 62 2.88 -7.05 15.90
C GLU A 62 3.15 -7.92 14.66
N ILE A 63 3.10 -7.35 13.46
CA ILE A 63 3.50 -8.03 12.22
C ILE A 63 4.94 -8.53 12.32
N ASP A 64 5.86 -7.70 12.81
CA ASP A 64 7.27 -8.08 13.00
C ASP A 64 7.45 -9.22 14.01
N ALA A 65 6.72 -9.18 15.14
CA ALA A 65 6.74 -10.24 16.14
C ALA A 65 6.22 -11.59 15.59
N LEU A 66 5.29 -11.53 14.62
CA LEU A 66 4.81 -12.69 13.87
C LEU A 66 5.73 -13.10 12.71
N GLY A 67 6.88 -12.43 12.55
CA GLY A 67 7.87 -12.73 11.52
C GLY A 67 7.55 -12.14 10.16
N GLY A 68 6.75 -11.07 10.07
CA GLY A 68 6.46 -10.35 8.83
C GLY A 68 7.63 -9.52 8.29
N ALA A 69 7.47 -8.96 7.09
CA ALA A 69 8.53 -8.23 6.39
C ALA A 69 8.52 -6.71 6.63
N MET A 70 7.36 -6.12 6.92
CA MET A 70 7.14 -4.67 6.91
C MET A 70 8.14 -3.90 7.79
N ALA A 71 8.41 -4.37 9.01
CA ALA A 71 9.33 -3.68 9.91
C ALA A 71 10.78 -3.77 9.44
N ARG A 72 11.25 -4.94 9.00
CA ARG A 72 12.60 -5.12 8.43
C ARG A 72 12.81 -4.31 7.15
N ALA A 73 11.79 -4.26 6.28
CA ALA A 73 11.84 -3.43 5.08
C ALA A 73 11.85 -1.93 5.42
N THR A 74 11.14 -1.54 6.49
CA THR A 74 11.19 -0.17 7.00
C THR A 74 12.59 0.18 7.53
N ASP A 75 13.23 -0.71 8.28
CA ASP A 75 14.58 -0.47 8.80
C ASP A 75 15.63 -0.31 7.70
N ARG A 76 15.53 -1.07 6.61
CA ARG A 76 16.45 -0.97 5.46
C ARG A 76 16.21 0.24 4.56
N ALA A 77 15.07 0.91 4.70
CA ALA A 77 14.66 2.00 3.83
C ALA A 77 14.35 3.30 4.58
N GLY A 78 14.47 3.29 5.90
CA GLY A 78 14.02 4.38 6.75
C GLY A 78 15.01 5.54 6.74
N ILE A 79 14.60 6.65 6.13
CA ILE A 79 15.41 7.88 6.01
C ILE A 79 15.06 8.91 7.10
N GLN A 80 14.13 8.62 8.00
CA GLN A 80 13.90 9.43 9.19
C GLN A 80 13.08 8.64 10.20
N PHE A 81 13.58 8.43 11.41
CA PHE A 81 12.83 7.78 12.49
C PHE A 81 12.51 8.74 13.64
N ARG A 82 11.29 8.65 14.18
CA ARG A 82 10.82 9.43 15.33
C ARG A 82 9.92 8.61 16.25
N VAL A 83 9.94 8.91 17.54
CA VAL A 83 8.99 8.41 18.54
C VAL A 83 7.92 9.48 18.79
N LEU A 84 6.74 9.24 18.26
CA LEU A 84 5.56 10.06 18.54
C LEU A 84 5.11 9.86 19.99
N ASN A 85 4.56 10.91 20.59
CA ASN A 85 4.16 10.92 22.00
C ASN A 85 5.29 10.54 22.98
N SER A 86 6.56 10.84 22.65
CA SER A 86 7.73 10.51 23.49
C SER A 86 7.63 11.01 24.93
N ARG A 87 7.01 12.19 25.14
CA ARG A 87 6.77 12.79 26.47
C ARG A 87 5.64 12.13 27.26
N LYS A 88 4.85 11.24 26.66
CA LYS A 88 3.75 10.51 27.31
C LYS A 88 4.21 9.11 27.75
N GLY A 89 3.36 8.42 28.50
CA GLY A 89 3.62 7.07 28.98
C GLY A 89 3.83 6.05 27.82
N PRO A 90 4.57 4.96 28.05
CA PRO A 90 4.93 3.98 27.02
C PRO A 90 3.74 3.44 26.21
N ALA A 91 2.59 3.26 26.86
CA ALA A 91 1.37 2.73 26.24
C ALA A 91 0.82 3.54 25.06
N VAL A 92 1.24 4.81 24.90
CA VAL A 92 0.77 5.68 23.81
C VAL A 92 1.88 6.17 22.89
N ARG A 93 3.11 5.66 23.07
CA ARG A 93 4.24 5.96 22.20
C ARG A 93 4.12 5.19 20.89
N ALA A 94 4.60 5.76 19.80
CA ALA A 94 4.60 5.06 18.52
C ALA A 94 5.81 5.44 17.68
N THR A 95 6.45 4.47 17.05
CA THR A 95 7.53 4.72 16.10
C THR A 95 6.95 5.09 14.75
N ARG A 96 7.50 6.14 14.13
CA ARG A 96 7.17 6.52 12.76
C ARG A 96 8.46 6.69 11.98
N ALA A 97 8.50 6.06 10.82
CA ALA A 97 9.59 6.17 9.87
C ALA A 97 9.12 6.85 8.59
N GLN A 98 9.86 7.81 8.06
CA GLN A 98 9.81 8.13 6.63
C GLN A 98 10.66 7.10 5.90
N ALA A 99 10.17 6.60 4.78
CA ALA A 99 10.86 5.58 3.99
C ALA A 99 11.21 6.14 2.62
N ASP A 100 12.44 5.89 2.17
CA ASP A 100 12.76 5.97 0.76
C ASP A 100 11.93 4.91 0.02
N ARG A 101 11.11 5.36 -0.93
CA ARG A 101 10.17 4.49 -1.64
C ARG A 101 10.89 3.45 -2.49
N VAL A 102 12.03 3.81 -3.08
CA VAL A 102 12.81 2.91 -3.93
C VAL A 102 13.48 1.85 -3.07
N LEU A 103 14.11 2.25 -1.97
CA LEU A 103 14.74 1.31 -1.04
C LEU A 103 13.71 0.38 -0.39
N TYR A 104 12.54 0.89 0.01
CA TYR A 104 11.50 0.05 0.61
C TYR A 104 10.99 -1.00 -0.39
N LYS A 105 10.70 -0.56 -1.62
CA LYS A 105 10.28 -1.43 -2.72
C LYS A 105 11.34 -2.50 -3.02
N ALA A 106 12.60 -2.10 -3.08
CA ALA A 106 13.73 -3.02 -3.31
C ALA A 106 13.88 -4.03 -2.17
N ALA A 107 13.76 -3.60 -0.90
CA ALA A 107 13.84 -4.48 0.26
C ALA A 107 12.73 -5.53 0.25
N ILE A 108 11.49 -5.12 -0.03
CA ILE A 108 10.35 -6.05 -0.13
C ILE A 108 10.53 -7.03 -1.29
N ARG A 109 10.88 -6.54 -2.47
CA ARG A 109 11.13 -7.39 -3.64
C ARG A 109 12.22 -8.43 -3.35
N TYR A 110 13.34 -8.00 -2.78
CA TYR A 110 14.42 -8.91 -2.39
C TYR A 110 13.93 -10.00 -1.43
N MET A 111 13.13 -9.65 -0.41
CA MET A 111 12.57 -10.63 0.53
C MET A 111 11.63 -11.62 -0.14
N LEU A 112 10.81 -11.19 -1.10
CA LEU A 112 9.89 -12.05 -1.84
C LEU A 112 10.64 -12.98 -2.80
N GLU A 113 11.57 -12.45 -3.60
CA GLU A 113 12.31 -13.21 -4.61
C GLU A 113 13.23 -14.27 -4.02
N ASN A 114 13.69 -14.08 -2.78
CA ASN A 114 14.59 -15.00 -2.09
C ASN A 114 13.88 -15.86 -1.03
N GLN A 115 12.55 -15.87 -0.97
CA GLN A 115 11.80 -16.69 -0.03
C GLN A 115 11.61 -18.12 -0.59
N PRO A 116 12.11 -19.17 0.11
CA PRO A 116 11.80 -20.55 -0.25
C PRO A 116 10.29 -20.81 -0.28
N ASN A 117 9.86 -21.69 -1.19
CA ASN A 117 8.45 -22.06 -1.44
C ASN A 117 7.57 -20.93 -1.99
N LEU A 118 8.15 -19.81 -2.42
CA LEU A 118 7.41 -18.72 -3.05
C LEU A 118 7.79 -18.59 -4.53
N TRP A 119 6.79 -18.69 -5.40
CA TRP A 119 6.92 -18.39 -6.82
C TRP A 119 6.27 -17.05 -7.11
N ILE A 120 6.93 -16.21 -7.90
CA ILE A 120 6.38 -14.93 -8.35
C ILE A 120 6.08 -15.06 -9.84
N PHE A 121 4.87 -14.71 -10.26
CA PHE A 121 4.47 -14.76 -11.66
C PHE A 121 3.79 -13.46 -12.08
N GLN A 122 4.30 -12.84 -13.13
CA GLN A 122 3.81 -11.55 -13.61
C GLN A 122 2.64 -11.72 -14.57
N GLN A 123 1.43 -11.72 -14.03
CA GLN A 123 0.19 -11.66 -14.79
C GLN A 123 -0.93 -11.00 -13.97
N ALA A 124 -1.86 -10.38 -14.68
CA ALA A 124 -3.17 -10.03 -14.13
C ALA A 124 -3.98 -11.30 -13.84
N CYS A 125 -4.74 -11.29 -12.75
CA CYS A 125 -5.73 -12.31 -12.43
C CYS A 125 -7.09 -11.80 -12.90
N ASP A 126 -7.71 -12.50 -13.83
CA ASP A 126 -8.98 -12.09 -14.45
C ASP A 126 -10.17 -12.87 -13.89
N ASP A 127 -9.97 -14.10 -13.40
CA ASP A 127 -11.05 -14.95 -12.91
C ASP A 127 -10.62 -15.86 -11.74
N LEU A 128 -11.61 -16.31 -10.96
CA LEU A 128 -11.51 -17.37 -9.97
C LEU A 128 -12.17 -18.64 -10.49
N ILE A 129 -11.47 -19.76 -10.41
CA ILE A 129 -12.04 -21.08 -10.66
C ILE A 129 -12.78 -21.48 -9.37
N VAL A 130 -14.10 -21.54 -9.44
CA VAL A 130 -14.96 -21.91 -8.30
C VAL A 130 -15.84 -23.09 -8.71
N GLU A 131 -15.76 -24.17 -7.96
CA GLU A 131 -16.53 -25.40 -8.16
C GLU A 131 -17.26 -25.73 -6.87
N GLN A 132 -18.60 -25.85 -6.91
CA GLN A 132 -19.41 -26.17 -5.74
C GLN A 132 -19.10 -25.28 -4.52
N ASP A 133 -19.04 -23.96 -4.75
CA ASP A 133 -18.69 -22.93 -3.75
C ASP A 133 -17.27 -23.05 -3.15
N GLN A 134 -16.40 -23.88 -3.72
CA GLN A 134 -14.99 -24.01 -3.33
C GLN A 134 -14.08 -23.42 -4.38
N VAL A 135 -13.09 -22.64 -3.95
CA VAL A 135 -12.04 -22.15 -4.84
C VAL A 135 -11.14 -23.31 -5.26
N ARG A 136 -10.82 -23.37 -6.55
CA ARG A 136 -9.93 -24.37 -7.16
C ARG A 136 -8.74 -23.76 -7.87
N GLY A 137 -8.67 -22.43 -7.92
CA GLY A 137 -7.57 -21.72 -8.54
C GLY A 137 -7.98 -20.38 -9.12
N VAL A 138 -7.14 -19.89 -10.01
CA VAL A 138 -7.32 -18.60 -10.68
C VAL A 138 -7.00 -18.72 -12.17
N VAL A 139 -7.57 -17.81 -12.95
CA VAL A 139 -7.26 -17.67 -14.37
C VAL A 139 -6.61 -16.32 -14.59
N THR A 140 -5.47 -16.34 -15.27
CA THR A 140 -4.76 -15.12 -15.66
C THR A 140 -5.36 -14.50 -16.91
N GLN A 141 -5.03 -13.24 -17.19
CA GLN A 141 -5.44 -12.54 -18.40
C GLN A 141 -5.04 -13.26 -19.70
N MET A 142 -3.92 -14.00 -19.71
CA MET A 142 -3.51 -14.82 -20.85
C MET A 142 -4.26 -16.16 -20.97
N GLY A 143 -5.23 -16.44 -20.10
CA GLY A 143 -6.00 -17.70 -20.09
C GLY A 143 -5.24 -18.90 -19.47
N LEU A 144 -4.09 -18.65 -18.85
CA LEU A 144 -3.36 -19.67 -18.08
C LEU A 144 -4.05 -19.87 -16.73
N ARG A 145 -4.31 -21.13 -16.38
CA ARG A 145 -4.97 -21.56 -15.14
C ARG A 145 -3.95 -22.04 -14.14
N PHE A 146 -3.98 -21.48 -12.93
CA PHE A 146 -3.20 -21.97 -11.79
C PHE A 146 -4.15 -22.58 -10.77
N LEU A 147 -3.90 -23.84 -10.38
CA LEU A 147 -4.77 -24.57 -9.47
C LEU A 147 -4.25 -24.48 -8.03
N ALA A 148 -5.16 -24.22 -7.09
CA ALA A 148 -4.92 -24.24 -5.65
C ALA A 148 -6.22 -24.35 -4.87
N ASP A 149 -6.15 -24.90 -3.65
CA ASP A 149 -7.31 -25.00 -2.75
C ASP A 149 -7.52 -23.75 -1.90
N ASN A 150 -6.57 -22.81 -1.89
CA ASN A 150 -6.66 -21.57 -1.14
C ASN A 150 -6.22 -20.38 -2.00
N VAL A 151 -7.01 -19.31 -1.98
CA VAL A 151 -6.69 -18.06 -2.68
C VAL A 151 -6.83 -16.87 -1.72
N VAL A 152 -5.81 -16.03 -1.66
CA VAL A 152 -5.81 -14.76 -0.91
C VAL A 152 -5.88 -13.60 -1.91
N LEU A 153 -7.00 -12.89 -1.92
CA LEU A 153 -7.18 -11.72 -2.79
C LEU A 153 -6.75 -10.43 -2.10
N THR A 154 -5.78 -9.74 -2.68
CA THR A 154 -5.25 -8.45 -2.18
C THR A 154 -5.19 -7.40 -3.28
N ALA A 155 -6.29 -7.23 -4.00
CA ALA A 155 -6.41 -6.37 -5.18
C ALA A 155 -6.17 -4.86 -4.92
N GLY A 156 -6.09 -4.42 -3.66
CA GLY A 156 -5.84 -3.02 -3.32
C GLY A 156 -6.84 -2.07 -3.97
N THR A 157 -6.35 -1.02 -4.63
CA THR A 157 -7.16 -0.02 -5.34
C THR A 157 -7.47 -0.40 -6.79
N PHE A 158 -7.09 -1.60 -7.24
CA PHE A 158 -7.18 -1.99 -8.66
C PHE A 158 -8.56 -2.50 -9.07
N LEU A 159 -9.31 -3.11 -8.15
CA LEU A 159 -10.58 -3.77 -8.45
C LEU A 159 -11.64 -2.76 -8.90
N GLY A 160 -11.94 -2.69 -10.19
CA GLY A 160 -12.85 -1.68 -10.76
C GLY A 160 -12.45 -0.24 -10.41
N GLY A 161 -11.14 0.01 -10.33
CA GLY A 161 -10.56 1.29 -9.93
C GLY A 161 -10.83 2.41 -10.93
N GLN A 162 -11.13 3.60 -10.40
CA GLN A 162 -11.28 4.84 -11.15
C GLN A 162 -10.48 5.94 -10.47
N ILE A 163 -9.85 6.78 -11.28
CA ILE A 163 -9.09 7.95 -10.84
C ILE A 163 -9.88 9.19 -11.21
N HIS A 164 -9.97 10.13 -10.27
CA HIS A 164 -10.65 11.40 -10.44
C HIS A 164 -9.65 12.55 -10.26
N ILE A 165 -9.63 13.49 -11.20
CA ILE A 165 -8.83 14.72 -11.14
C ILE A 165 -9.72 15.88 -11.56
N GLY A 166 -10.19 16.66 -10.58
CA GLY A 166 -11.25 17.64 -10.84
C GLY A 166 -12.50 16.91 -11.36
N LEU A 167 -13.04 17.38 -12.49
CA LEU A 167 -14.21 16.76 -13.13
C LEU A 167 -13.85 15.59 -14.05
N ASP A 168 -12.57 15.44 -14.40
CA ASP A 168 -12.12 14.37 -15.27
C ASP A 168 -11.98 13.07 -14.47
N ASN A 169 -12.35 11.96 -15.10
CA ASN A 169 -12.13 10.64 -14.54
C ASN A 169 -11.69 9.65 -15.62
N TYR A 170 -10.92 8.65 -15.19
CA TYR A 170 -10.48 7.57 -16.07
C TYR A 170 -10.24 6.28 -15.28
N SER A 171 -10.33 5.16 -15.97
CA SER A 171 -10.10 3.82 -15.42
C SER A 171 -8.64 3.62 -15.03
N GLY A 172 -8.37 3.22 -13.78
CA GLY A 172 -7.02 3.05 -13.27
C GLY A 172 -6.99 2.53 -11.84
N GLY A 173 -6.06 1.62 -11.54
CA GLY A 173 -5.83 1.16 -10.17
C GLY A 173 -4.94 2.12 -9.38
N ARG A 174 -3.95 2.69 -10.08
CA ARG A 174 -3.05 3.77 -9.64
C ARG A 174 -2.71 4.60 -10.86
N ALA A 175 -2.18 5.81 -10.66
CA ALA A 175 -1.74 6.64 -11.79
C ALA A 175 -0.68 5.88 -12.63
N GLY A 176 -1.00 5.60 -13.89
CA GLY A 176 -0.16 4.83 -14.81
C GLY A 176 -0.37 3.31 -14.80
N ASP A 177 -1.13 2.76 -13.83
CA ASP A 177 -1.40 1.33 -13.74
C ASP A 177 -2.85 1.00 -14.12
N PRO A 178 -3.10 -0.01 -14.98
CA PRO A 178 -4.44 -0.39 -15.39
C PRO A 178 -5.26 -0.97 -14.22
N PRO A 179 -6.60 -0.86 -14.25
CA PRO A 179 -7.47 -1.48 -13.26
C PRO A 179 -7.70 -2.98 -13.55
N ALA A 180 -8.07 -3.73 -12.51
CA ALA A 180 -8.53 -5.11 -12.62
C ALA A 180 -10.05 -5.14 -12.83
N ILE A 181 -10.48 -5.03 -14.10
CA ILE A 181 -11.90 -4.97 -14.48
C ILE A 181 -12.54 -6.35 -14.51
N ALA A 182 -11.92 -7.32 -15.21
CA ALA A 182 -12.47 -8.67 -15.37
C ALA A 182 -12.72 -9.34 -14.00
N LEU A 183 -11.73 -9.29 -13.11
CA LEU A 183 -11.87 -9.82 -11.75
C LEU A 183 -12.98 -9.12 -10.95
N ALA A 184 -13.18 -7.82 -11.16
CA ALA A 184 -14.25 -7.07 -10.49
C ALA A 184 -15.63 -7.49 -10.98
N HIS A 185 -15.79 -7.83 -12.27
CA HIS A 185 -17.04 -8.40 -12.77
C HIS A 185 -17.26 -9.79 -12.20
N ARG A 186 -16.23 -10.63 -12.21
CA ARG A 186 -16.33 -11.98 -11.66
C ARG A 186 -16.77 -12.01 -10.20
N LEU A 187 -16.18 -11.17 -9.35
CA LEU A 187 -16.55 -11.11 -7.93
C LEU A 187 -17.98 -10.63 -7.71
N ARG A 188 -18.56 -9.85 -8.64
CA ARG A 188 -19.97 -9.41 -8.57
C ARG A 188 -20.95 -10.51 -8.99
N GLU A 189 -20.50 -11.55 -9.67
CA GLU A 189 -21.32 -12.73 -9.97
C GLU A 189 -21.49 -13.63 -8.74
N LEU A 190 -20.61 -13.50 -7.75
CA LEU A 190 -20.71 -14.18 -6.46
C LEU A 190 -21.69 -13.43 -5.54
N PRO A 191 -22.30 -14.10 -4.54
CA PRO A 191 -23.26 -13.48 -3.60
C PRO A 191 -22.56 -12.61 -2.55
N LEU A 192 -21.67 -11.71 -2.99
CA LEU A 192 -20.92 -10.79 -2.15
C LEU A 192 -21.56 -9.41 -2.16
N ARG A 193 -21.63 -8.77 -0.99
CA ARG A 193 -21.99 -7.36 -0.90
C ARG A 193 -20.80 -6.52 -1.36
N VAL A 194 -21.02 -5.65 -2.33
CA VAL A 194 -19.99 -4.80 -2.93
C VAL A 194 -20.36 -3.33 -2.70
N ASP A 195 -19.37 -2.53 -2.30
CA ASP A 195 -19.48 -1.09 -2.11
C ASP A 195 -18.24 -0.40 -2.71
N ARG A 196 -18.30 0.92 -2.89
CA ARG A 196 -17.18 1.75 -3.38
C ARG A 196 -16.63 2.60 -2.25
N LEU A 197 -15.30 2.57 -2.09
CA LEU A 197 -14.56 3.44 -1.21
C LEU A 197 -13.70 4.40 -2.04
N LYS A 198 -13.49 5.61 -1.52
CA LYS A 198 -12.64 6.62 -2.15
C LYS A 198 -11.51 7.03 -1.24
N THR A 199 -10.34 7.30 -1.80
CA THR A 199 -9.18 7.83 -1.06
C THR A 199 -8.44 8.84 -1.93
N GLY A 200 -8.01 9.96 -1.33
CA GLY A 200 -7.16 10.95 -2.01
C GLY A 200 -5.67 10.73 -1.76
N THR A 201 -4.84 11.26 -2.65
CA THR A 201 -3.40 11.44 -2.42
C THR A 201 -3.04 12.89 -2.73
N PRO A 202 -2.13 13.52 -1.96
CA PRO A 202 -1.63 14.84 -2.31
C PRO A 202 -0.84 14.81 -3.62
N PRO A 203 -0.73 15.97 -4.31
CA PRO A 203 0.16 16.10 -5.46
C PRO A 203 1.62 15.86 -5.07
N ARG A 204 2.45 15.51 -6.05
CA ARG A 204 3.91 15.46 -5.91
C ARG A 204 4.48 16.76 -6.44
N ILE A 205 5.40 17.36 -5.70
CA ILE A 205 6.05 18.62 -6.05
C ILE A 205 7.54 18.39 -6.27
N ASP A 206 8.15 19.17 -7.17
CA ASP A 206 9.60 19.17 -7.38
C ASP A 206 10.29 19.89 -6.22
N GLY A 207 11.15 19.18 -5.49
CA GLY A 207 11.89 19.73 -4.35
C GLY A 207 12.74 20.95 -4.70
N ARG A 208 13.20 21.08 -5.95
CA ARG A 208 14.00 22.23 -6.42
C ARG A 208 13.20 23.52 -6.50
N SER A 209 11.88 23.42 -6.63
CA SER A 209 10.97 24.58 -6.64
C SER A 209 10.51 25.01 -5.25
N VAL A 210 10.99 24.36 -4.19
CA VAL A 210 10.59 24.61 -2.81
C VAL A 210 11.64 25.46 -2.09
N ASP A 211 11.21 26.58 -1.53
CA ASP A 211 12.05 27.42 -0.66
C ASP A 211 12.04 26.87 0.77
N PHE A 212 12.95 25.94 1.06
CA PHE A 212 13.09 25.33 2.39
C PHE A 212 13.56 26.30 3.47
N SER A 213 14.18 27.44 3.10
CA SER A 213 14.69 28.43 4.08
C SER A 213 13.58 29.07 4.91
N LYS A 214 12.35 29.06 4.39
CA LYS A 214 11.14 29.60 5.05
C LYS A 214 10.37 28.56 5.87
N MET A 215 10.82 27.31 5.88
CA MET A 215 10.14 26.19 6.55
C MET A 215 10.86 25.79 7.83
N ILE A 216 10.14 25.11 8.72
CA ILE A 216 10.71 24.59 9.95
C ILE A 216 11.22 23.17 9.68
N ALA A 217 12.55 22.98 9.79
CA ALA A 217 13.14 21.66 9.73
C ALA A 217 12.67 20.79 10.90
N GLN A 218 12.33 19.55 10.60
CA GLN A 218 11.94 18.52 11.56
C GLN A 218 12.85 17.30 11.37
N PRO A 219 13.96 17.21 12.13
CA PRO A 219 14.84 16.06 12.09
C PRO A 219 14.21 14.81 12.73
N GLY A 220 14.88 13.67 12.53
CA GLY A 220 14.64 12.44 13.29
C GLY A 220 15.08 12.56 14.75
N ASP A 221 14.79 11.52 15.53
CA ASP A 221 15.20 11.45 16.93
C ASP A 221 16.64 10.91 17.07
N THR A 222 17.31 11.26 18.17
CA THR A 222 18.62 10.71 18.56
C THR A 222 18.54 10.20 20.00
N PRO A 223 18.88 8.93 20.30
CA PRO A 223 19.31 7.88 19.36
C PRO A 223 18.21 7.49 18.35
N ILE A 224 18.62 6.98 17.18
CA ILE A 224 17.70 6.65 16.08
C ILE A 224 16.86 5.42 16.48
N PRO A 225 15.52 5.51 16.51
CA PRO A 225 14.65 4.38 16.80
C PRO A 225 14.67 3.31 15.69
N VAL A 226 14.48 2.04 16.07
CA VAL A 226 14.39 0.90 15.14
C VAL A 226 12.96 0.35 15.08
N MET A 227 12.46 0.02 13.89
CA MET A 227 11.11 -0.49 13.67
C MET A 227 10.99 -1.98 13.97
N SER A 228 11.93 -2.82 13.56
CA SER A 228 11.93 -4.26 13.89
C SER A 228 12.48 -4.50 15.30
N PHE A 229 12.07 -5.59 15.94
CA PHE A 229 12.69 -6.12 17.14
C PHE A 229 14.04 -6.81 16.85
N LEU A 230 14.29 -7.18 15.60
CA LEU A 230 15.52 -7.85 15.16
C LEU A 230 16.45 -6.94 14.35
N GLY A 231 16.03 -5.70 14.10
CA GLY A 231 16.78 -4.72 13.30
C GLY A 231 17.89 -4.02 14.08
N SER A 232 18.77 -3.33 13.36
CA SER A 232 19.77 -2.40 13.92
C SER A 232 19.66 -1.02 13.29
N ALA A 233 20.06 0.01 14.05
CA ALA A 233 20.23 1.36 13.52
C ALA A 233 21.27 1.43 12.39
N ASP A 234 22.22 0.50 12.35
CA ASP A 234 23.24 0.40 11.30
C ASP A 234 22.67 -0.04 9.94
N GLU A 235 21.46 -0.61 9.92
CA GLU A 235 20.76 -0.96 8.67
C GLU A 235 20.09 0.25 8.02
N HIS A 236 19.99 1.38 8.74
CA HIS A 236 19.26 2.55 8.29
C HIS A 236 20.10 3.37 7.29
N PRO A 237 19.48 3.84 6.18
CA PRO A 237 20.08 4.85 5.33
C PRO A 237 20.34 6.17 6.06
N GLU A 238 20.99 7.09 5.35
CA GLU A 238 21.20 8.46 5.82
C GLU A 238 19.87 9.11 6.24
N GLN A 239 19.88 9.71 7.45
CA GLN A 239 18.70 10.37 8.01
C GLN A 239 18.54 11.78 7.44
N VAL A 240 17.34 12.10 6.96
CA VAL A 240 16.99 13.40 6.37
C VAL A 240 15.94 14.14 7.20
N ASN A 241 15.82 15.44 6.93
CA ASN A 241 14.81 16.28 7.54
C ASN A 241 13.49 16.21 6.77
N CYS A 242 12.39 16.24 7.53
CA CYS A 242 11.11 16.69 7.03
C CYS A 242 11.00 18.20 7.22
N TRP A 243 10.06 18.84 6.53
CA TRP A 243 9.85 20.28 6.60
C TRP A 243 8.39 20.57 6.90
N ILE A 244 8.16 21.52 7.83
CA ILE A 244 6.82 21.92 8.27
C ILE A 244 6.50 23.29 7.67
N THR A 245 5.29 23.40 7.12
CA THR A 245 4.67 24.66 6.68
C THR A 245 3.16 24.58 6.92
N HIS A 246 2.44 25.68 6.67
CA HIS A 246 1.02 25.83 6.95
C HIS A 246 0.26 26.42 5.77
N THR A 247 -1.03 26.09 5.68
CA THR A 247 -1.96 26.83 4.82
C THR A 247 -2.30 28.18 5.45
N ASN A 248 -2.89 29.08 4.66
CA ASN A 248 -3.33 30.40 5.11
C ASN A 248 -4.70 30.73 4.48
N GLU A 249 -5.31 31.85 4.89
CA GLU A 249 -6.65 32.23 4.38
C GLU A 249 -6.71 32.33 2.87
N ARG A 250 -5.68 32.89 2.23
CA ARG A 250 -5.60 32.93 0.77
C ARG A 250 -5.66 31.53 0.13
N THR A 251 -5.03 30.53 0.76
CA THR A 251 -5.10 29.13 0.31
C THR A 251 -6.53 28.61 0.44
N HIS A 252 -7.21 28.93 1.54
CA HIS A 252 -8.58 28.50 1.80
C HIS A 252 -9.56 29.16 0.84
N GLU A 253 -9.42 30.45 0.56
CA GLU A 253 -10.20 31.17 -0.46
C GLU A 253 -10.05 30.53 -1.84
N ILE A 254 -8.82 30.18 -2.25
CA ILE A 254 -8.58 29.49 -3.53
C ILE A 254 -9.34 28.16 -3.59
N ILE A 255 -9.31 27.38 -2.50
CA ILE A 255 -10.02 26.10 -2.43
C ILE A 255 -11.54 26.32 -2.48
N ARG A 256 -12.09 27.22 -1.66
CA ARG A 256 -13.52 27.55 -1.62
C ARG A 256 -14.06 27.99 -2.97
N ASN A 257 -13.30 28.84 -3.68
CA ASN A 257 -13.68 29.34 -5.00
C ASN A 257 -13.65 28.28 -6.11
N ASN A 258 -13.16 27.06 -5.84
CA ASN A 258 -13.07 25.96 -6.82
C ASN A 258 -13.75 24.67 -6.33
N LEU A 259 -14.57 24.73 -5.27
CA LEU A 259 -15.27 23.54 -4.74
C LEU A 259 -16.27 22.95 -5.75
N ASP A 260 -16.82 23.78 -6.64
CA ASP A 260 -17.67 23.39 -7.76
C ASP A 260 -16.97 22.45 -8.77
N ARG A 261 -15.64 22.36 -8.71
CA ARG A 261 -14.83 21.45 -9.52
C ARG A 261 -14.34 20.23 -8.74
N SER A 262 -14.68 20.13 -7.46
CA SER A 262 -14.31 18.99 -6.64
C SER A 262 -15.29 17.85 -6.88
N PRO A 263 -14.81 16.69 -7.35
CA PRO A 263 -15.67 15.53 -7.63
C PRO A 263 -16.35 14.97 -6.36
N MET A 264 -15.87 15.40 -5.18
CA MET A 264 -16.48 15.15 -3.88
C MET A 264 -17.79 15.92 -3.69
N TYR A 265 -17.85 17.18 -4.12
CA TYR A 265 -18.97 18.10 -3.87
C TYR A 265 -19.96 18.17 -5.04
N THR A 266 -19.54 17.77 -6.23
CA THR A 266 -20.40 17.72 -7.42
C THR A 266 -21.23 16.44 -7.55
N GLY A 267 -21.06 15.48 -6.63
CA GLY A 267 -21.77 14.20 -6.67
C GLY A 267 -21.26 13.23 -7.75
N VAL A 268 -20.13 13.54 -8.40
CA VAL A 268 -19.53 12.71 -9.47
C VAL A 268 -18.86 11.44 -8.90
N ILE A 269 -18.51 11.43 -7.61
CA ILE A 269 -17.93 10.24 -6.97
C ILE A 269 -18.97 9.44 -6.21
N GLU A 270 -19.14 8.19 -6.62
CA GLU A 270 -19.78 7.15 -5.82
C GLU A 270 -18.78 6.59 -4.79
N GLY A 271 -19.10 6.76 -3.49
CA GLY A 271 -18.40 6.08 -2.41
C GLY A 271 -18.11 6.92 -1.17
N VAL A 272 -18.02 6.24 -0.03
CA VAL A 272 -17.73 6.86 1.27
C VAL A 272 -16.23 7.06 1.43
N GLY A 273 -15.82 8.28 1.79
CA GLY A 273 -14.42 8.61 2.06
C GLY A 273 -13.99 8.19 3.48
N PRO A 274 -12.68 8.02 3.74
CA PRO A 274 -12.18 7.70 5.06
C PRO A 274 -12.41 8.86 6.04
N ARG A 275 -13.16 8.60 7.13
CA ARG A 275 -13.44 9.61 8.17
C ARG A 275 -12.17 10.20 8.80
N TYR A 276 -11.09 9.42 8.88
CA TYR A 276 -9.87 9.78 9.62
C TYR A 276 -8.78 10.43 8.77
N CYS A 277 -8.94 10.46 7.44
CA CYS A 277 -7.99 11.09 6.52
C CYS A 277 -8.75 11.81 5.39
N PRO A 278 -9.60 12.80 5.73
CA PRO A 278 -10.31 13.56 4.71
C PRO A 278 -9.33 14.38 3.87
N SER A 279 -9.78 14.76 2.68
CA SER A 279 -9.04 15.66 1.80
C SER A 279 -8.93 17.06 2.42
N ILE A 280 -8.14 17.95 1.82
CA ILE A 280 -7.95 19.29 2.39
C ILE A 280 -9.21 20.14 2.23
N GLU A 281 -9.92 19.95 1.12
CA GLU A 281 -11.21 20.60 0.85
C GLU A 281 -12.30 20.19 1.84
N ASP A 282 -12.30 18.95 2.35
CA ASP A 282 -13.22 18.49 3.40
C ASP A 282 -12.86 19.03 4.81
N LYS A 283 -11.63 19.55 4.99
CA LYS A 283 -11.13 20.06 6.29
C LYS A 283 -11.32 21.57 6.47
N ILE A 284 -11.68 22.28 5.42
CA ILE A 284 -11.82 23.75 5.35
C ILE A 284 -13.31 24.10 5.32
#